data_AF-A0A419K6M6-F1
#
_entry.id   AF-A0A419K6M6-F1
#
_cell.length_a   1.000
_cell.length_b   1.000
_cell.length_c   1.000
_cell.angle_alpha   90.00
_cell.angle_beta   90.00
_cell.angle_gamma   90.00
#
_symmetry.space_group_name_H-M   'P 1'
#
loop_
_entity.id
_entity.type
_entity.pdbx_description
1 polymer ?
#
loop_
_entity_poly.entity_id
_entity_poly.type
_entity_poly.pdbx_seq_one_letter_code
_entity_poly.pdbx_strand_id
1 'polypeptide(L)'
;MEFDVLLPALVFSLTTVTVLLYQRFKGRFTSIFGEKKITVRDAVLMVAFMGLMVTAVVFIPKLAVQIIFVAAYSYVMFSFTYVLLKRWYAAAILPIVFILSYTFYWKLWVFNIFVAVFAVMIPLYIGALFSWKTTWVFAAVLTVMDVIQVFGTGFMGESAVKMIELKLPVALLIPTFPAGRMILETSF
;
A
#
# COMPACT_ATOMS: atom_id res chain seq x y z
N MET A 1 -25.89 -0.16 17.62
CA MET A 1 -24.49 -0.32 17.19
C MET A 1 -24.54 -0.97 15.82
N GLU A 2 -24.21 -0.22 14.78
CA GLU A 2 -24.15 -0.78 13.42
C GLU A 2 -22.85 -1.56 13.31
N PHE A 3 -22.95 -2.89 13.24
CA PHE A 3 -21.79 -3.74 13.02
C PHE A 3 -21.41 -3.64 11.55
N ASP A 4 -20.32 -2.93 11.25
CA ASP A 4 -19.72 -2.93 9.91
C ASP A 4 -19.04 -4.28 9.67
N VAL A 5 -19.72 -5.14 8.92
CA VAL A 5 -19.23 -6.47 8.56
C VAL A 5 -18.39 -6.42 7.28
N LEU A 6 -18.56 -5.39 6.43
CA LEU A 6 -17.93 -5.33 5.11
C LEU A 6 -16.42 -5.14 5.21
N LEU A 7 -15.96 -4.18 6.02
CA LEU A 7 -14.54 -3.90 6.14
C LEU A 7 -13.76 -5.09 6.74
N PRO A 8 -14.18 -5.71 7.87
CA PRO A 8 -13.52 -6.91 8.38
C PRO A 8 -13.53 -8.08 7.39
N ALA A 9 -14.64 -8.32 6.68
CA ALA A 9 -14.74 -9.38 5.68
C ALA A 9 -13.78 -9.15 4.51
N LEU A 10 -13.64 -7.90 4.05
CA LEU A 10 -12.71 -7.55 2.98
C LEU A 10 -11.25 -7.71 3.41
N VAL A 11 -10.88 -7.22 4.60
CA VAL A 11 -9.53 -7.43 5.14
C VAL A 11 -9.24 -8.92 5.28
N PHE A 12 -10.20 -9.72 5.76
CA PHE A 12 -10.06 -11.17 5.83
C PHE A 12 -9.86 -11.81 4.44
N SER A 13 -10.61 -11.36 3.43
CA SER A 13 -10.46 -11.87 2.06
C SER A 13 -9.10 -11.52 1.45
N LEU A 14 -8.64 -10.26 1.59
CA LEU A 14 -7.37 -9.78 1.06
C LEU A 14 -6.18 -10.48 1.74
N THR A 15 -6.25 -10.67 3.06
CA THR A 15 -5.22 -11.41 3.81
C THR A 15 -5.18 -12.88 3.39
N THR A 16 -6.33 -13.53 3.23
CA THR A 16 -6.41 -14.91 2.73
C THR A 16 -5.79 -15.04 1.34
N VAL A 17 -6.16 -14.16 0.41
CA VAL A 17 -5.58 -14.09 -0.94
C VAL A 17 -4.07 -13.90 -0.88
N THR A 18 -3.58 -13.01 -0.02
CA THR A 18 -2.15 -12.75 0.17
C THR A 18 -1.42 -14.00 0.65
N VAL A 19 -1.94 -14.71 1.65
CA VAL A 19 -1.32 -15.95 2.16
C VAL A 19 -1.28 -17.04 1.08
N LEU A 20 -2.36 -17.19 0.31
CA LEU A 20 -2.43 -18.15 -0.80
C LEU A 20 -1.43 -17.83 -1.91
N LEU A 21 -1.32 -16.57 -2.32
CA LEU A 21 -0.32 -16.14 -3.29
C LEU A 21 1.10 -16.34 -2.75
N TYR A 22 1.35 -16.04 -1.48
CA TYR A 22 2.66 -16.23 -0.87
C TYR A 22 3.09 -17.69 -0.94
N GLN A 23 2.21 -18.62 -0.54
CA GLN A 23 2.51 -20.05 -0.60
C GLN A 23 2.73 -20.53 -2.03
N ARG A 24 1.89 -20.08 -2.97
CA ARG A 24 2.00 -20.45 -4.40
C ARG A 24 3.29 -19.97 -5.06
N PHE A 25 3.76 -18.78 -4.68
CA PHE A 25 4.90 -18.12 -5.32
C PHE A 25 6.17 -18.04 -4.46
N LYS A 26 6.19 -18.66 -3.28
CA LYS A 26 7.34 -18.67 -2.35
C LYS A 26 8.66 -19.01 -3.04
N GLY A 27 8.66 -20.04 -3.92
CA GLY A 27 9.84 -20.45 -4.68
C GLY A 27 10.33 -19.39 -5.69
N ARG A 28 9.42 -18.56 -6.23
CA ARG A 28 9.78 -17.46 -7.15
C ARG A 28 10.40 -16.29 -6.40
N PHE A 29 9.82 -15.92 -5.26
CA PHE A 29 10.34 -14.85 -4.41
C PHE A 29 11.73 -15.18 -3.84
N THR A 30 11.90 -16.39 -3.30
CA THR A 30 13.20 -16.85 -2.76
C THR A 30 14.30 -16.93 -3.81
N SER A 31 13.96 -17.32 -5.05
CA SER A 31 14.91 -17.36 -6.17
C SER A 31 15.43 -15.98 -6.60
N ILE A 32 14.66 -14.90 -6.39
CA ILE A 32 15.01 -13.55 -6.86
C ILE A 32 15.64 -12.71 -5.74
N PHE A 33 15.08 -12.78 -4.54
CA PHE A 33 15.59 -12.04 -3.38
C PHE A 33 16.75 -12.76 -2.67
N GLY A 34 17.02 -14.01 -3.05
CA GLY A 34 17.98 -14.88 -2.38
C GLY A 34 17.49 -15.29 -0.99
N GLU A 35 18.36 -16.00 -0.26
CA GLU A 35 18.08 -16.38 1.13
C GLU A 35 18.39 -15.27 2.14
N LYS A 36 19.01 -14.17 1.66
CA LYS A 36 19.44 -13.07 2.51
C LYS A 36 18.24 -12.23 2.93
N LYS A 37 17.82 -12.43 4.18
CA LYS A 37 16.74 -11.65 4.80
C LYS A 37 17.26 -10.28 5.26
N ILE A 38 16.37 -9.30 5.27
CA ILE A 38 16.62 -7.96 5.82
C ILE A 38 16.94 -8.08 7.31
N THR A 39 17.96 -7.35 7.78
CA THR A 39 18.39 -7.36 9.19
C THR A 39 17.50 -6.45 10.03
N VAL A 40 17.49 -6.62 11.36
CA VAL A 40 16.77 -5.70 12.27
C VAL A 40 17.21 -4.25 12.07
N ARG A 41 18.52 -4.00 11.89
CA ARG A 41 19.06 -2.66 11.63
C ARG A 41 18.44 -2.03 10.38
N ASP A 42 18.37 -2.81 9.30
CA ASP A 42 17.83 -2.36 8.02
C ASP A 42 16.33 -2.06 8.13
N ALA A 43 15.58 -2.88 8.89
CA ALA A 43 14.17 -2.65 9.15
C ALA A 43 13.93 -1.37 9.97
N VAL A 44 14.74 -1.09 10.99
CA VAL A 44 14.66 0.15 11.77
C VAL A 44 14.98 1.37 10.90
N LEU A 45 16.01 1.28 10.07
CA LEU A 45 16.35 2.35 9.11
C LEU A 45 15.21 2.59 8.12
N MET A 46 14.59 1.52 7.61
CA MET A 46 13.45 1.61 6.70
C MET A 46 12.27 2.36 7.34
N VAL A 47 11.94 2.07 8.61
CA VAL A 47 10.89 2.82 9.33
C VAL A 47 11.29 4.29 9.52
N ALA A 48 12.53 4.57 9.91
CA ALA A 48 13.01 5.95 10.05
C ALA A 48 12.90 6.74 8.72
N PHE A 49 13.26 6.14 7.60
CA PHE A 49 13.09 6.74 6.27
C PHE A 49 11.63 6.90 5.87
N MET A 50 10.76 5.93 6.17
CA MET A 50 9.32 6.05 5.94
C MET A 50 8.76 7.25 6.70
N GLY A 51 9.11 7.37 7.99
CA GLY A 51 8.69 8.50 8.80
C GLY A 51 9.18 9.83 8.23
N LEU A 52 10.46 9.92 7.88
CA LEU A 52 11.03 11.12 7.27
C LEU A 52 10.30 11.47 5.95
N MET A 53 10.00 10.49 5.10
CA MET A 53 9.26 10.73 3.86
C MET A 53 7.83 11.22 4.11
N VAL A 54 7.11 10.68 5.11
CA VAL A 54 5.78 11.17 5.49
C VAL A 54 5.83 12.64 5.90
N THR A 55 6.87 13.05 6.64
CA THR A 55 7.05 14.47 7.00
C THR A 55 7.44 15.33 5.79
N ALA A 56 8.27 14.80 4.87
CA ALA A 56 8.68 15.52 3.67
C ALA A 56 7.51 15.77 2.70
N VAL A 57 6.56 14.83 2.59
CA VAL A 57 5.38 14.92 1.72
C VAL A 57 4.53 16.16 2.02
N VAL A 58 4.50 16.61 3.27
CA VAL A 58 3.80 17.86 3.68
C VAL A 58 4.33 19.04 2.86
N PHE A 59 5.65 19.17 2.76
CA PHE A 59 6.32 20.31 2.12
C PHE A 59 6.44 20.20 0.58
N ILE A 60 6.36 18.99 0.01
CA ILE A 60 6.51 18.76 -1.43
C ILE A 60 5.24 19.18 -2.19
N PRO A 61 5.30 19.86 -3.34
CA PRO A 61 4.11 20.23 -4.12
C PRO A 61 3.23 19.04 -4.52
N LYS A 62 1.91 19.24 -4.59
CA LYS A 62 0.91 18.20 -4.94
C LYS A 62 1.26 17.42 -6.21
N LEU A 63 1.63 18.11 -7.29
CA LEU A 63 2.03 17.49 -8.56
C LEU A 63 3.27 16.59 -8.43
N ALA A 64 4.26 17.00 -7.63
CA ALA A 64 5.46 16.19 -7.42
C ALA A 64 5.13 14.91 -6.63
N VAL A 65 4.31 15.01 -5.58
CA VAL A 65 3.82 13.83 -4.84
C VAL A 65 3.07 12.87 -5.77
N GLN A 66 2.20 13.40 -6.64
CA GLN A 66 1.44 12.62 -7.60
C GLN A 66 2.35 11.87 -8.59
N ILE A 67 3.31 12.57 -9.22
CA ILE A 67 4.24 11.97 -10.18
C ILE A 67 5.10 10.90 -9.51
N ILE A 68 5.68 11.21 -8.34
CA ILE A 68 6.51 10.26 -7.59
C ILE A 68 5.69 9.03 -7.21
N PHE A 69 4.46 9.21 -6.72
CA PHE A 69 3.59 8.11 -6.35
C PHE A 69 3.23 7.25 -7.55
N VAL A 70 2.74 7.83 -8.64
CA VAL A 70 2.34 7.09 -9.85
C VAL A 70 3.53 6.32 -10.44
N ALA A 71 4.72 6.93 -10.45
CA ALA A 71 5.95 6.28 -10.91
C ALA A 71 6.36 5.12 -10.00
N ALA A 72 6.45 5.35 -8.68
CA ALA A 72 6.82 4.33 -7.70
C ALA A 72 5.82 3.17 -7.70
N TYR A 73 4.54 3.48 -7.75
CA TYR A 73 3.46 2.48 -7.78
C TYR A 73 3.51 1.63 -9.05
N SER A 74 3.72 2.25 -10.21
CA SER A 74 3.89 1.55 -11.48
C SER A 74 5.13 0.65 -11.48
N TYR A 75 6.23 1.11 -10.89
CA TYR A 75 7.46 0.32 -10.75
C TYR A 75 7.25 -0.92 -9.86
N VAL A 76 6.55 -0.76 -8.74
CA VAL A 76 6.24 -1.87 -7.83
C VAL A 76 5.30 -2.88 -8.52
N MET A 77 4.29 -2.42 -9.25
CA MET A 77 3.41 -3.27 -10.08
C MET A 77 4.16 -4.03 -11.17
N PHE A 78 5.03 -3.35 -11.90
CA PHE A 78 5.87 -3.95 -12.92
C PHE A 78 6.76 -5.04 -12.30
N SER A 79 7.49 -4.70 -11.24
CA SER A 79 8.41 -5.61 -10.55
C SER A 79 7.68 -6.85 -10.03
N PHE A 80 6.48 -6.69 -9.50
CA PHE A 80 5.70 -7.79 -8.94
C PHE A 80 5.24 -8.74 -10.04
N THR A 81 4.67 -8.17 -11.09
CA THR A 81 4.19 -8.94 -12.24
C THR A 81 5.35 -9.64 -12.95
N TYR A 82 6.52 -9.00 -13.00
CA TYR A 82 7.74 -9.59 -13.52
C TYR A 82 8.22 -10.80 -12.70
N VAL A 83 8.23 -10.69 -11.37
CA VAL A 83 8.55 -11.82 -10.46
C VAL A 83 7.62 -13.01 -10.69
N LEU A 84 6.32 -12.74 -10.89
CA LEU A 84 5.31 -13.77 -11.11
C LEU A 84 5.40 -14.42 -12.50
N LEU A 85 5.47 -13.62 -13.57
CA LEU A 85 5.36 -14.10 -14.94
C LEU A 85 6.71 -14.38 -15.62
N LYS A 86 7.83 -13.88 -15.09
CA LYS A 86 9.19 -13.90 -15.69
C LYS A 86 9.28 -13.38 -17.14
N ARG A 87 8.23 -12.72 -17.65
CA ARG A 87 8.15 -12.14 -19.00
C ARG A 87 7.93 -10.64 -18.87
N TRP A 88 8.87 -9.84 -19.40
CA TRP A 88 8.84 -8.38 -19.24
C TRP A 88 7.66 -7.72 -19.96
N TYR A 89 7.30 -8.20 -21.16
CA TYR A 89 6.16 -7.67 -21.91
C TYR A 89 4.84 -7.82 -21.16
N ALA A 90 4.61 -9.00 -20.57
CA ALA A 90 3.41 -9.26 -19.77
C ALA A 90 3.42 -8.46 -18.46
N ALA A 91 4.61 -8.22 -17.89
CA ALA A 91 4.76 -7.41 -16.69
C ALA A 91 4.43 -5.94 -16.90
N ALA A 92 4.61 -5.41 -18.11
CA ALA A 92 4.24 -4.03 -18.46
C ALA A 92 2.73 -3.81 -18.60
N ILE A 93 1.94 -4.87 -18.82
CA ILE A 93 0.48 -4.74 -19.00
C ILE A 93 -0.17 -4.14 -17.74
N LEU A 94 0.17 -4.64 -16.56
CA LEU A 94 -0.44 -4.20 -15.31
C LEU A 94 -0.21 -2.69 -15.00
N PRO A 95 1.02 -2.16 -15.05
CA PRO A 95 1.26 -0.73 -14.87
C PRO A 95 0.68 0.13 -16.00
N ILE A 96 0.64 -0.35 -17.26
CA ILE A 96 -0.03 0.37 -18.36
C ILE A 96 -1.53 0.51 -18.09
N VAL A 97 -2.18 -0.59 -17.67
CA VAL A 97 -3.61 -0.58 -17.31
C VAL A 97 -3.85 0.38 -16.14
N PHE A 98 -2.95 0.42 -15.15
CA PHE A 98 -3.02 1.39 -14.05
C PHE A 98 -2.93 2.84 -14.54
N ILE A 99 -1.92 3.19 -15.34
CA ILE A 99 -1.73 4.56 -15.83
C ILE A 99 -2.92 5.02 -16.69
N LEU A 100 -3.42 4.16 -17.58
CA LEU A 100 -4.59 4.46 -18.41
C LEU A 100 -5.85 4.63 -17.55
N SER A 101 -6.03 3.76 -16.57
CA SER A 101 -7.17 3.82 -15.66
C SER A 101 -7.11 5.07 -14.79
N TYR A 102 -5.93 5.44 -14.28
CA TYR A 102 -5.67 6.65 -13.49
C TYR A 102 -5.95 7.93 -14.28
N THR A 103 -5.64 7.94 -15.57
CA THR A 103 -5.81 9.13 -16.41
C THR A 103 -7.23 9.27 -16.96
N PHE A 104 -7.87 8.17 -17.36
CA PHE A 104 -9.12 8.22 -18.14
C PHE A 104 -10.36 7.67 -17.40
N TYR A 105 -10.19 6.72 -16.46
CA TYR A 105 -11.30 5.94 -15.91
C TYR A 105 -11.28 5.86 -14.37
N TRP A 106 -10.84 6.93 -13.70
CA TRP A 106 -10.62 6.94 -12.25
C TRP A 106 -11.91 7.10 -11.42
N LYS A 107 -12.72 6.04 -11.41
CA LYS A 107 -13.93 5.90 -10.59
C LYS A 107 -13.63 5.19 -9.27
N LEU A 108 -14.50 5.36 -8.26
CA LEU A 108 -14.34 4.77 -6.92
C LEU A 108 -14.10 3.25 -6.93
N TRP A 109 -14.82 2.51 -7.77
CA TRP A 109 -14.64 1.05 -7.90
C TRP A 109 -13.26 0.69 -8.47
N VAL A 110 -12.78 1.42 -9.48
CA VAL A 110 -11.46 1.22 -10.09
C VAL A 110 -10.36 1.54 -9.10
N PHE A 111 -10.52 2.64 -8.37
CA PHE A 111 -9.64 3.03 -7.27
C PHE A 111 -9.51 1.92 -6.22
N ASN A 112 -10.64 1.39 -5.71
CA ASN A 112 -10.63 0.34 -4.69
C ASN A 112 -10.00 -0.97 -5.18
N ILE A 113 -10.16 -1.31 -6.47
CA ILE A 113 -9.47 -2.46 -7.07
C ILE A 113 -7.96 -2.27 -6.99
N PHE A 114 -7.44 -1.09 -7.33
CA PHE A 114 -6.01 -0.83 -7.25
C PHE A 114 -5.51 -0.79 -5.80
N VAL A 115 -6.27 -0.23 -4.87
CA VAL A 115 -5.93 -0.31 -3.44
C VAL A 115 -5.85 -1.78 -2.98
N ALA A 116 -6.80 -2.63 -3.38
CA ALA A 116 -6.79 -4.05 -3.06
C ALA A 116 -5.56 -4.76 -3.64
N VAL A 117 -5.18 -4.45 -4.89
CA VAL A 117 -3.96 -4.97 -5.52
C VAL A 117 -2.73 -4.58 -4.69
N PHE A 118 -2.64 -3.32 -4.25
CA PHE A 118 -1.53 -2.85 -3.40
C PHE A 118 -1.50 -3.54 -2.03
N ALA A 119 -2.67 -3.69 -1.41
CA ALA A 119 -2.84 -4.36 -0.13
C ALA A 119 -2.39 -5.83 -0.17
N VAL A 120 -2.47 -6.49 -1.33
CA VAL A 120 -1.92 -7.84 -1.53
C VAL A 120 -0.42 -7.81 -1.83
N MET A 121 0.04 -6.86 -2.65
CA MET A 121 1.44 -6.81 -3.08
C MET A 121 2.42 -6.44 -1.97
N ILE A 122 2.11 -5.44 -1.14
CA ILE A 122 3.05 -4.98 -0.09
C ILE A 122 3.39 -6.11 0.88
N PRO A 123 2.42 -6.84 1.47
CA PRO A 123 2.75 -7.89 2.42
C PRO A 123 3.46 -9.07 1.77
N LEU A 124 3.22 -9.34 0.47
CA LEU A 124 3.98 -10.36 -0.27
C LEU A 124 5.47 -10.00 -0.37
N TYR A 125 5.78 -8.74 -0.67
CA TYR A 125 7.17 -8.26 -0.72
C TYR A 125 7.82 -8.26 0.66
N ILE A 126 7.16 -7.67 1.66
CA ILE A 126 7.69 -7.61 3.03
C ILE A 126 7.86 -9.03 3.58
N GLY A 127 6.88 -9.91 3.39
CA GLY A 127 6.93 -11.30 3.85
C GLY A 127 7.97 -12.17 3.12
N ALA A 128 8.38 -11.80 1.91
CA ALA A 128 9.49 -12.44 1.23
C ALA A 128 10.85 -11.99 1.77
N LEU A 129 10.98 -10.70 2.12
CA LEU A 129 12.22 -10.07 2.54
C LEU A 129 12.53 -10.21 4.03
N PHE A 130 11.50 -10.29 4.88
CA PHE A 130 11.64 -10.22 6.33
C PHE A 130 11.66 -11.62 6.96
N SER A 131 12.42 -11.76 8.03
CA SER A 131 12.32 -12.89 8.96
C SER A 131 11.23 -12.64 10.00
N TRP A 132 10.73 -13.70 10.64
CA TRP A 132 9.74 -13.56 11.72
C TRP A 132 10.23 -12.65 12.86
N LYS A 133 11.52 -12.76 13.23
CA LYS A 133 12.14 -11.89 14.26
C LYS A 133 12.13 -10.42 13.85
N THR A 134 12.46 -10.13 12.58
CA THR A 134 12.50 -8.75 12.07
C THR A 134 11.12 -8.15 11.86
N THR A 135 10.12 -8.96 11.50
CA THR A 135 8.73 -8.52 11.36
C THR A 135 8.17 -7.97 12.67
N TRP A 136 8.41 -8.65 13.80
CA TRP A 136 7.99 -8.16 15.11
C TRP A 136 8.63 -6.83 15.48
N VAL A 137 9.95 -6.69 15.25
CA VAL A 137 10.64 -5.43 15.53
C VAL A 137 10.15 -4.32 14.60
N PHE A 138 10.00 -4.60 13.31
CA PHE A 138 9.48 -3.64 12.35
C PHE A 138 8.09 -3.15 12.74
N ALA A 139 7.17 -4.06 13.09
CA ALA A 139 5.83 -3.70 13.53
C ALA A 139 5.86 -2.80 14.78
N ALA A 140 6.64 -3.17 15.81
CA ALA A 140 6.74 -2.39 17.03
C ALA A 140 7.30 -0.97 16.78
N VAL A 141 8.38 -0.86 16.00
CA VAL A 141 8.99 0.44 15.69
C VAL A 141 8.08 1.29 14.80
N LEU A 142 7.38 0.66 13.85
CA LEU A 142 6.40 1.34 13.00
C LEU A 142 5.23 1.89 13.83
N THR A 143 4.71 1.13 14.80
CA THR A 143 3.65 1.60 15.71
C THR A 143 4.10 2.80 16.54
N VAL A 144 5.33 2.76 17.08
CA VAL A 144 5.86 3.90 17.84
C VAL A 144 5.99 5.14 16.95
N MET A 145 6.51 4.97 15.73
CA MET A 145 6.61 6.06 14.75
C MET A 145 5.24 6.65 14.41
N ASP A 146 4.24 5.80 14.17
CA ASP A 146 2.87 6.21 13.84
C ASP A 146 2.26 7.06 14.97
N VAL A 147 2.38 6.62 16.23
CA VAL A 147 1.95 7.39 17.40
C VAL A 147 2.63 8.77 17.45
N ILE A 148 3.94 8.83 17.19
CA ILE A 148 4.69 10.10 17.19
C ILE A 148 4.22 11.03 16.06
N GLN A 149 3.96 10.51 14.87
CA GLN A 149 3.55 11.33 13.72
C GLN A 149 2.10 11.79 13.79
N VAL A 150 1.22 10.97 14.36
CA VAL A 150 -0.18 11.33 14.56
C VAL A 150 -0.32 12.36 15.68
N PHE A 151 0.19 12.03 16.88
CA PHE A 151 -0.05 12.85 18.07
C PHE A 151 1.00 13.94 18.29
N GLY A 152 2.24 13.70 17.86
CA GLY A 152 3.35 14.64 18.08
C GLY A 152 3.39 15.75 17.04
N THR A 153 3.37 15.41 15.75
CA THR A 153 3.54 16.40 14.68
C THR A 153 2.27 16.75 13.92
N GLY A 154 1.25 15.89 13.91
CA GLY A 154 0.04 16.08 13.11
C GLY A 154 0.25 15.96 11.59
N PHE A 155 1.50 15.80 11.13
CA PHE A 155 1.86 15.73 9.71
C PHE A 155 1.24 14.54 9.00
N MET A 156 0.91 13.47 9.71
CA MET A 156 0.18 12.34 9.13
C MET A 156 -1.21 12.77 8.62
N GLY A 157 -1.89 13.68 9.34
CA GLY A 157 -3.19 14.19 8.92
C GLY A 157 -3.09 15.03 7.64
N GLU A 158 -2.15 15.98 7.60
CA GLU A 158 -1.95 16.83 6.41
C GLU A 158 -1.51 16.03 5.18
N SER A 159 -0.58 15.09 5.36
CA SER A 159 -0.16 14.17 4.30
C SER A 159 -1.32 13.30 3.81
N ALA A 160 -2.18 12.81 4.72
CA ALA A 160 -3.35 12.02 4.35
C ALA A 160 -4.37 12.82 3.54
N VAL A 161 -4.69 14.05 3.95
CA VAL A 161 -5.59 14.95 3.21
C VAL A 161 -5.07 15.15 1.78
N LYS A 162 -3.78 15.44 1.65
CA LYS A 162 -3.13 15.64 0.34
C LYS A 162 -3.20 14.40 -0.55
N MET A 163 -3.03 13.21 0.02
CA MET A 163 -3.13 11.95 -0.74
C MET A 163 -4.57 11.66 -1.19
N ILE A 164 -5.56 11.98 -0.36
CA ILE A 164 -6.99 11.84 -0.67
C ILE A 164 -7.39 12.82 -1.78
N GLU A 165 -6.97 14.08 -1.69
CA GLU A 165 -7.21 15.10 -2.73
C GLU A 165 -6.62 14.70 -4.08
N LEU A 166 -5.43 14.10 -4.07
CA LEU A 166 -4.77 13.57 -5.27
C LEU A 166 -5.37 12.25 -5.77
N LYS A 167 -6.41 11.74 -5.09
CA LYS A 167 -7.08 10.47 -5.37
C LYS A 167 -6.10 9.31 -5.51
N LEU A 168 -5.04 9.29 -4.69
CA LEU A 168 -4.01 8.23 -4.72
C LEU A 168 -4.53 6.96 -4.05
N PRO A 169 -4.29 5.77 -4.62
CA PRO A 169 -4.79 4.49 -4.09
C PRO A 169 -4.02 4.06 -2.82
N VAL A 170 -4.19 4.80 -1.73
CA VAL A 170 -3.51 4.58 -0.44
C VAL A 170 -4.44 4.08 0.67
N ALA A 171 -5.75 4.25 0.52
CA ALA A 171 -6.75 3.86 1.51
C ALA A 171 -7.97 3.23 0.83
N LEU A 172 -8.57 2.20 1.44
CA LEU A 172 -9.82 1.61 0.97
C LEU A 172 -10.97 2.57 1.31
N LEU A 173 -11.70 3.02 0.30
CA LEU A 173 -12.84 3.94 0.46
C LEU A 173 -14.13 3.15 0.24
N ILE A 174 -14.69 2.62 1.34
CA ILE A 174 -15.84 1.72 1.30
C ILE A 174 -16.98 2.36 2.08
N PRO A 175 -18.21 2.39 1.54
CA PRO A 175 -19.36 2.82 2.31
C PRO A 175 -19.56 1.88 3.50
N THR A 176 -19.71 2.47 4.70
CA THR A 176 -20.05 1.74 5.92
C THR A 176 -21.46 1.18 5.78
N PHE A 177 -21.65 -0.12 6.04
CA PHE A 177 -22.97 -0.75 6.03
C PHE A 177 -23.28 -1.41 7.38
N PRO A 178 -24.52 -1.27 7.91
CA PRO A 178 -25.63 -0.50 7.36
C PRO A 178 -25.42 1.02 7.41
N ALA A 179 -25.98 1.76 6.44
CA ALA A 179 -25.79 3.19 6.29
C ALA A 179 -26.70 3.99 7.25
N GLY A 180 -26.26 4.17 8.49
CA GLY A 180 -27.05 4.89 9.51
C GLY A 180 -26.88 6.41 9.53
N ARG A 181 -25.87 6.99 8.86
CA ARG A 181 -25.68 8.44 8.67
C ARG A 181 -24.64 8.67 7.58
N MET A 182 -25.05 9.34 6.50
CA MET A 182 -24.12 10.06 5.63
C MET A 182 -23.34 11.04 6.50
N ILE A 183 -22.07 10.75 6.75
CA ILE A 183 -21.12 11.79 7.14
C ILE A 183 -20.84 12.56 5.85
N LEU A 184 -21.52 13.71 5.78
CA LEU A 184 -21.67 14.70 4.71
C LEU A 184 -20.57 14.73 3.63
N GLU A 185 -21.06 14.63 2.39
CA GLU A 185 -20.76 15.51 1.24
C GLU A 185 -19.44 16.29 1.24
N THR A 186 -18.58 15.94 0.27
CA THR A 186 -18.34 16.81 -0.90
C THR A 186 -17.85 15.97 -2.09
N SER A 187 -18.68 15.93 -3.13
CA SER A 187 -18.37 15.77 -4.58
C SER A 187 -17.17 14.91 -4.99
N PHE A 188 -17.48 13.73 -5.53
CA PHE A 188 -16.60 12.88 -6.33
C PHE A 188 -16.21 13.50 -7.68
#